data_AF-A0A645FAE7-F1
#
_entry.id   AF-A0A645FAE7-F1
#
_cell.length_a   1.000
_cell.length_b   1.000
_cell.length_c   1.000
_cell.angle_alpha   90.00
_cell.angle_beta   90.00
_cell.angle_gamma   90.00
#
_symmetry.space_group_name_H-M   'P 1'
#
loop_
_entity.id
_entity.type
_entity.pdbx_description
1 polymer ?
#
loop_
_entity_poly.entity_id
_entity_poly.type
_entity_poly.pdbx_seq_one_letter_code
_entity_poly.pdbx_strand_id
1 'polypeptide(L)'
;MRKNGFTAAPGEHNLTTTPLGTHKVVLYYGESQSVALTYTIEVCELPQPQVSDNVLIPVTGADNTEKLSDALFFASISFAGLGLILSALRRFFK
;
A
#
# COMPACT_ATOMS: atom_id res chain seq x y z
N MET A 1 -23.63 -37.59 -9.73
CA MET A 1 -22.37 -36.86 -10.03
C MET A 1 -22.01 -36.04 -8.80
N ARG A 2 -20.85 -36.30 -8.18
CA ARG A 2 -20.39 -35.58 -6.99
C ARG A 2 -19.90 -34.19 -7.45
N LYS A 3 -20.69 -33.14 -7.19
CA LYS A 3 -20.27 -31.76 -7.46
C LYS A 3 -19.13 -31.43 -6.49
N ASN A 4 -17.98 -31.02 -7.00
CA ASN A 4 -16.86 -30.54 -6.18
C ASN A 4 -17.31 -29.26 -5.46
N GLY A 5 -17.62 -29.38 -4.18
CA GLY A 5 -18.13 -28.30 -3.34
C GLY A 5 -17.98 -28.66 -1.87
N PHE A 6 -18.36 -27.74 -0.99
CA PHE A 6 -18.36 -27.93 0.45
C PHE A 6 -19.78 -27.78 0.98
N THR A 7 -20.08 -28.47 2.09
CA THR A 7 -21.33 -28.27 2.82
C THR A 7 -21.07 -27.23 3.90
N ALA A 8 -21.96 -26.25 4.01
CA ALA A 8 -21.93 -25.23 5.04
C ALA A 8 -23.26 -25.21 5.79
N ALA A 9 -23.23 -24.95 7.09
CA ALA A 9 -24.45 -24.73 7.87
C ALA A 9 -25.16 -23.45 7.41
N PRO A 10 -26.47 -23.27 7.65
CA PRO A 10 -27.13 -21.98 7.41
C PRO A 10 -26.42 -20.86 8.19
N GLY A 11 -26.09 -19.75 7.53
CA GLY A 11 -25.40 -18.61 8.14
C GLY A 11 -24.46 -17.89 7.19
N GLU A 12 -23.68 -16.95 7.73
CA GLU A 12 -22.61 -16.25 6.99
C GLU A 12 -21.34 -17.10 6.96
N HIS A 13 -20.73 -17.22 5.78
CA HIS A 13 -19.49 -17.97 5.58
C HIS A 13 -18.49 -17.13 4.80
N ASN A 14 -17.27 -17.03 5.31
CA ASN A 14 -16.17 -16.38 4.60
C ASN A 14 -15.40 -17.39 3.76
N LEU A 15 -15.40 -17.16 2.44
CA LEU A 15 -14.55 -17.90 1.51
C LEU A 15 -13.15 -17.26 1.49
N THR A 16 -12.24 -17.78 2.30
CA THR A 16 -10.91 -17.16 2.51
C THR A 16 -9.89 -17.48 1.41
N THR A 17 -10.16 -18.48 0.56
CA THR A 17 -9.25 -18.88 -0.53
C THR A 17 -10.02 -19.11 -1.83
N THR A 18 -10.05 -18.09 -2.68
CA THR A 18 -10.54 -18.21 -4.07
C THR A 18 -9.53 -17.56 -5.01
N PRO A 19 -9.21 -18.21 -6.16
CA PRO A 19 -8.39 -17.58 -7.20
C PRO A 19 -9.02 -16.28 -7.71
N LEU A 20 -8.27 -15.49 -8.48
CA LEU A 20 -8.81 -14.31 -9.15
C LEU A 20 -9.76 -14.72 -10.29
N GLY A 21 -10.70 -13.84 -10.64
CA GLY A 21 -11.66 -14.04 -11.74
C GLY A 21 -13.12 -14.19 -11.29
N THR A 22 -13.97 -14.59 -12.24
CA THR A 22 -15.41 -14.74 -12.01
C THR A 22 -15.73 -16.10 -11.40
N HIS A 23 -16.31 -16.07 -10.20
CA HIS A 23 -16.76 -17.25 -9.46
C HIS A 23 -18.29 -17.31 -9.40
N LYS A 24 -18.82 -18.54 -9.45
CA LYS A 24 -20.24 -18.80 -9.29
C LYS A 24 -20.46 -19.76 -8.13
N VAL A 25 -21.06 -19.26 -7.06
CA VAL A 25 -21.50 -20.07 -5.91
C VAL A 25 -22.91 -20.54 -6.20
N VAL A 26 -23.14 -21.85 -6.16
CA VAL A 26 -24.48 -22.44 -6.34
C VAL A 26 -24.91 -23.12 -5.05
N LEU A 27 -25.95 -22.59 -4.44
CA LEU A 27 -26.62 -23.13 -3.26
C LEU A 27 -27.69 -24.09 -3.72
N TYR A 28 -27.70 -25.31 -3.19
CA TYR A 28 -28.76 -26.28 -3.38
C TYR A 28 -29.52 -26.43 -2.06
N TYR A 29 -30.85 -26.37 -2.11
CA TYR A 29 -31.68 -26.48 -0.91
C TYR A 29 -33.01 -27.17 -1.23
N GLY A 30 -33.62 -27.79 -0.21
CA GLY A 30 -34.78 -28.65 -0.39
C GLY A 30 -34.47 -29.87 -1.28
N GLU A 31 -35.50 -30.46 -1.89
CA GLU A 31 -35.35 -31.68 -2.70
C GLU A 31 -34.86 -31.41 -4.13
N SER A 32 -35.00 -30.18 -4.64
CA SER A 32 -34.69 -29.88 -6.05
C SER A 32 -34.40 -28.40 -6.36
N GLN A 33 -34.29 -27.53 -5.35
CA GLN A 33 -34.13 -26.09 -5.59
C GLN A 33 -32.65 -25.69 -5.59
N SER A 34 -32.34 -24.66 -6.40
CA SER A 34 -31.01 -24.07 -6.41
C SER A 34 -31.04 -22.58 -6.68
N VAL A 35 -30.15 -21.84 -6.02
CA VAL A 35 -29.89 -20.41 -6.23
C VAL A 35 -28.41 -20.24 -6.56
N ALA A 36 -28.09 -19.28 -7.42
CA ALA A 36 -26.71 -18.97 -7.78
C ALA A 36 -26.36 -17.51 -7.50
N LEU A 37 -25.19 -17.29 -6.92
CA LEU A 37 -24.56 -15.99 -6.74
C LEU A 37 -23.30 -15.95 -7.60
N THR A 38 -23.15 -14.91 -8.40
CA THR A 38 -21.95 -14.69 -9.23
C THR A 38 -21.18 -13.51 -8.66
N TYR A 39 -19.88 -13.69 -8.43
CA TYR A 39 -19.00 -12.65 -7.91
C TYR A 39 -17.67 -12.67 -8.66
N THR A 40 -17.19 -11.51 -9.07
CA THR A 40 -15.89 -11.37 -9.76
C THR A 40 -14.90 -10.77 -8.80
N ILE A 41 -13.80 -11.48 -8.56
CA ILE A 41 -12.64 -11.00 -7.82
C ILE A 41 -11.67 -10.41 -8.84
N GLU A 42 -11.70 -9.09 -8.98
CA GLU A 42 -10.78 -8.37 -9.87
C GLU A 42 -9.49 -8.00 -9.13
N VAL A 43 -8.37 -8.01 -9.84
CA VAL A 43 -7.16 -7.34 -9.38
C VAL A 43 -7.16 -5.95 -9.97
N CYS A 44 -7.11 -4.94 -9.10
CA CYS A 44 -6.69 -3.62 -9.55
C CYS A 44 -5.18 -3.68 -9.80
N GLU A 45 -4.76 -3.50 -11.05
CA GLU A 45 -3.36 -3.25 -11.33
C GLU A 45 -2.93 -1.97 -10.59
N LEU A 46 -1.77 -2.01 -9.93
CA LEU A 46 -1.20 -0.78 -9.42
C LEU A 46 -0.94 0.15 -10.61
N PRO A 47 -1.19 1.47 -10.48
CA PRO A 47 -0.86 2.42 -11.52
C PRO A 47 0.58 2.23 -11.95
N GLN A 48 0.79 1.82 -13.21
CA GLN A 48 2.13 1.75 -13.75
C GLN A 48 2.69 3.18 -13.87
N PRO A 49 3.96 3.42 -13.48
CA PRO A 49 4.56 4.73 -13.65
C PRO A 49 4.53 5.11 -15.14
N GLN A 50 3.86 6.21 -15.45
CA GLN A 50 3.80 6.77 -16.80
C GLN A 50 5.23 7.16 -17.21
N VAL A 51 5.75 6.53 -18.26
CA VAL A 51 7.01 6.92 -18.86
C VAL A 51 6.76 8.11 -19.77
N SER A 52 6.75 9.31 -19.22
CA SER A 52 7.05 10.52 -20.00
C SER A 52 8.54 10.84 -19.78
N ASP A 53 9.31 10.86 -20.85
CA ASP A 53 10.73 11.26 -20.91
C ASP A 53 11.79 10.26 -20.39
N ASN A 54 11.66 8.95 -20.66
CA ASN A 54 12.72 7.95 -20.45
C ASN A 54 13.33 7.88 -19.03
N VAL A 55 12.75 8.56 -18.05
CA VAL A 55 13.11 8.41 -16.65
C VAL A 55 12.20 7.33 -16.09
N LEU A 56 12.68 6.09 -16.08
CA LEU A 56 12.19 5.12 -15.11
C LEU A 56 12.42 5.76 -13.74
N ILE A 57 11.36 6.16 -13.04
CA ILE A 57 11.42 6.38 -11.60
C ILE A 57 11.12 5.01 -11.00
N PRO A 58 12.15 4.19 -10.68
CA PRO A 58 11.87 2.93 -10.01
C PRO A 58 11.24 3.26 -8.66
N VAL A 59 10.03 2.75 -8.41
CA VAL A 59 9.39 2.73 -7.08
C VAL A 59 10.06 1.72 -6.14
N THR A 60 11.34 1.38 -6.40
CA THR A 60 12.20 0.81 -5.37
C THR A 60 12.47 1.94 -4.39
N GLY A 61 11.88 1.88 -3.19
CA GLY A 61 12.07 2.90 -2.16
C GLY A 61 13.55 3.22 -2.02
N ALA A 62 13.97 4.35 -2.58
CA ALA A 62 15.34 4.79 -2.51
C ALA A 62 15.62 5.12 -1.05
N ASP A 63 16.48 4.34 -0.41
CA ASP A 63 16.94 4.65 0.95
C ASP A 63 17.77 5.93 0.88
N ASN A 64 17.16 7.05 1.29
CA ASN A 64 17.78 8.37 1.30
C ASN A 64 18.29 8.75 2.70
N THR A 65 18.43 7.77 3.61
CA THR A 65 18.88 8.01 4.99
C THR A 65 20.24 8.70 5.02
N GLU A 66 21.16 8.33 4.13
CA GLU A 66 22.49 8.94 4.04
C GLU A 66 22.41 10.42 3.62
N LYS A 67 21.62 10.74 2.59
CA LYS A 67 21.43 12.12 2.12
C LYS A 67 20.74 13.00 3.17
N LEU A 68 19.82 12.42 3.94
CA LEU A 68 19.13 13.11 5.03
C LEU A 68 20.08 13.39 6.20
N SER A 69 20.95 12.43 6.56
CA SER A 69 21.97 12.61 7.59
C SER A 69 22.95 13.73 7.24
N ASP A 70 23.46 13.76 6.02
CA ASP A 70 24.38 14.81 5.55
C ASP A 70 23.70 16.18 5.59
N ALA A 71 22.45 16.28 5.09
CA ALA A 71 21.69 17.52 5.14
C ALA A 71 21.48 18.03 6.58
N LEU A 72 21.18 17.13 7.52
CA LEU A 72 21.01 17.47 8.94
C LEU A 72 22.33 17.90 9.59
N PHE A 73 23.45 17.23 9.26
CA PHE A 73 24.77 17.59 9.76
C PHE A 73 25.18 19.01 9.32
N PHE A 74 25.11 19.31 8.02
CA PHE A 74 25.46 20.64 7.52
C PHE A 74 24.47 21.73 7.97
N ALA A 75 23.18 21.41 8.09
CA ALA A 75 22.20 22.31 8.69
C ALA A 75 22.55 22.64 10.14
N SER A 76 22.93 21.63 10.95
CA SER A 76 23.28 21.83 12.36
C SER A 76 24.50 22.76 12.55
N ILE A 77 25.53 22.61 11.70
CA ILE A 77 26.72 23.48 11.72
C ILE A 77 26.34 24.91 11.33
N SER A 78 25.48 25.06 10.31
CA SER A 78 25.01 26.38 9.85
C SER A 78 24.22 27.11 10.93
N PHE A 79 23.33 26.40 11.64
CA PHE A 79 22.58 26.97 12.77
C PHE A 79 23.45 27.25 13.99
N ALA A 80 24.45 26.42 14.27
CA ALA A 80 25.41 26.69 15.34
C ALA A 80 26.23 27.96 15.05
N GLY A 81 26.73 28.11 13.81
CA GLY A 81 27.44 29.31 13.37
C GLY A 81 26.57 30.57 13.45
N LEU A 82 25.33 30.48 12.98
CA LEU A 82 24.36 31.58 13.09
C LEU A 82 24.03 31.93 14.56
N GLY A 83 23.92 30.93 15.44
CA GLY A 83 23.74 31.13 16.87
C GLY A 83 24.92 31.85 17.54
N LEU A 84 26.15 31.53 17.15
CA LEU A 84 27.34 32.22 17.64
C LEU A 84 27.40 33.67 17.14
N ILE A 85 27.04 33.91 15.87
CA ILE A 85 26.96 35.25 15.29
C ILE A 85 25.91 36.08 16.04
N LEU A 86 24.69 35.55 16.22
CA LEU A 86 23.64 36.23 16.97
C LEU A 86 24.00 36.46 18.44
N SER A 87 24.73 35.53 19.07
CA SER A 87 25.24 35.68 20.43
C SER A 87 26.29 36.81 20.53
N ALA A 88 27.20 36.90 19.55
CA ALA A 88 28.18 37.97 19.48
C ALA A 88 27.53 39.34 19.20
N LEU A 89 26.56 39.41 18.29
CA LEU A 89 25.78 40.62 18.02
C LEU A 89 24.95 41.06 19.24
N ARG A 90 24.34 40.11 19.96
CA ARG A 90 23.62 40.38 21.22
C ARG A 90 24.53 40.94 22.31
N ARG A 91 25.80 40.52 22.34
CA ARG A 91 26.81 41.07 23.25
C ARG A 91 27.29 42.46 22.86
N PHE A 92 27.13 42.86 21.59
CA PHE A 92 27.54 44.17 21.10
C PHE A 92 26.45 45.24 21.25
N PHE A 93 25.18 44.83 21.20
CA PHE A 93 24.01 45.71 21.33
C PHE A 93 23.40 45.74 22.75
N LYS A 94 24.13 45.26 23.76
CA LYS A 94 23.71 45.22 25.17
C LYS A 94 24.87 45.65 26.05
#